data_AF-A0A9D5SAK9-F1
#
_entry.id   AF-A0A9D5SAK9-F1
#
_cell.length_a   1.000
_cell.length_b   1.000
_cell.length_c   1.000
_cell.angle_alpha   90.00
_cell.angle_beta   90.00
_cell.angle_gamma   90.00
#
_symmetry.space_group_name_H-M   'P 1'
#
loop_
_entity.id
_entity.type
_entity.pdbx_description
1 polymer ?
#
loop_
_entity_poly.entity_id
_entity_poly.type
_entity_poly.pdbx_seq_one_letter_code
_entity_poly.pdbx_strand_id
1 'polypeptide(L)'
;MKRIVLITLVSILTVVQASAQLANGYYRIQNNISTHYITIRDDKVGEIDYSSTNVDLSNIQTWRGFDYVKSNPGSVIYVEQHGTEYDLKTQGTGIYEITGNRRYLGLRAQTDGTYIMYISYNGMEYRLFGSTEDQDEGYVSHKKTGANYEHWKFIPVDTENNYIGLQPTVQVGDSYYGTLYASYPFKAASSGMKFYYIDAVAEGMCQLQEITTEVIPAATPLVFMCSSNDPANNKVIPVADETTAPTSNLLGGTYFARTSGHKINVRYDEANMRVLGKNEAGELAFIKATKENLTSSHYIPANTCWLNIPSEFTGEFKALSSSEYTGIRNINADTKNNKADGTIYTLTGTKANAKALRPGIYIKNGQKVVIK
;
A
#
# COMPACT_ATOMS: atom_id res chain seq x y z
N MET A 1 -27.47 74.61 -9.43
CA MET A 1 -26.06 74.61 -9.89
C MET A 1 -25.14 74.50 -8.69
N LYS A 2 -24.06 73.70 -8.83
CA LYS A 2 -22.87 73.52 -7.96
C LYS A 2 -23.06 72.57 -6.77
N ARG A 3 -22.90 71.25 -6.98
CA ARG A 3 -21.67 70.42 -7.01
C ARG A 3 -21.03 70.24 -5.62
N ILE A 4 -21.40 69.14 -4.96
CA ILE A 4 -20.69 68.54 -3.84
C ILE A 4 -19.53 67.72 -4.44
N VAL A 5 -18.30 68.05 -4.07
CA VAL A 5 -17.09 67.30 -4.44
C VAL A 5 -16.97 66.12 -3.48
N LEU A 6 -17.15 64.90 -4.00
CA LEU A 6 -16.86 63.66 -3.29
C LEU A 6 -15.38 63.33 -3.49
N ILE A 7 -14.57 63.41 -2.43
CA ILE A 7 -13.19 62.94 -2.45
C ILE A 7 -13.24 61.43 -2.11
N THR A 8 -13.15 60.59 -3.13
CA THR A 8 -13.00 59.14 -2.97
C THR A 8 -11.52 58.85 -2.73
N LEU A 9 -11.16 58.49 -1.49
CA LEU A 9 -9.85 57.98 -1.14
C LEU A 9 -9.75 56.54 -1.69
N VAL A 10 -9.07 56.37 -2.82
CA VAL A 10 -8.73 55.03 -3.35
C VAL A 10 -7.54 54.53 -2.54
N SER A 11 -7.82 53.80 -1.46
CA SER A 11 -6.82 52.97 -0.80
C SER A 11 -6.49 51.80 -1.72
N ILE A 12 -5.32 51.87 -2.37
CA ILE A 12 -4.69 50.75 -3.07
C ILE A 12 -4.38 49.70 -2.00
N LEU A 13 -5.29 48.76 -1.80
CA LEU A 13 -4.98 47.48 -1.17
C LEU A 13 -4.07 46.75 -2.16
N THR A 14 -2.75 46.93 -2.01
CA THR A 14 -1.82 45.92 -2.48
C THR A 14 -2.14 44.66 -1.69
N VAL A 15 -2.94 43.77 -2.27
CA VAL A 15 -3.05 42.39 -1.81
C VAL A 15 -1.66 41.81 -2.07
N VAL A 16 -0.80 41.89 -1.07
CA VAL A 16 0.34 41.00 -0.98
C VAL A 16 -0.33 39.63 -0.87
N GLN A 17 -0.37 38.88 -1.97
CA GLN A 17 -0.64 37.46 -1.90
C GLN A 17 0.51 36.88 -1.08
N ALA A 18 0.33 36.82 0.24
CA ALA A 18 1.09 35.91 1.06
C ALA A 18 0.79 34.54 0.46
N SER A 19 1.75 33.96 -0.25
CA SER A 19 1.62 32.61 -0.74
C SER A 19 1.37 31.73 0.47
N ALA A 20 0.16 31.19 0.58
CA ALA A 20 -0.23 30.39 1.73
C ALA A 20 0.76 29.24 1.89
N GLN A 21 1.18 28.99 3.14
CA GLN A 21 1.95 27.79 3.47
C GLN A 21 1.14 26.56 3.04
N LEU A 22 1.84 25.53 2.56
CA LEU A 22 1.17 24.32 2.12
C LEU A 22 0.60 23.61 3.36
N ALA A 23 -0.68 23.25 3.31
CA ALA A 23 -1.31 22.58 4.44
C ALA A 23 -0.76 21.17 4.63
N ASN A 24 -0.82 20.66 5.87
CA ASN A 24 -0.54 19.26 6.12
C ASN A 24 -1.57 18.38 5.40
N GLY A 25 -1.12 17.29 4.77
CA GLY A 25 -2.02 16.39 4.06
C GLY A 25 -1.31 15.48 3.07
N TYR A 26 -2.10 14.69 2.35
CA TYR A 26 -1.58 13.77 1.34
C TYR A 26 -1.63 14.39 -0.05
N TYR A 27 -0.49 14.35 -0.73
CA TYR A 27 -0.29 14.92 -2.05
C TYR A 27 0.40 13.91 -2.97
N ARG A 28 0.20 14.08 -4.28
CA ARG A 28 1.19 13.67 -5.27
C ARG A 28 1.99 14.89 -5.69
N ILE A 29 3.29 14.73 -5.86
CA ILE A 29 4.19 15.82 -6.25
C ILE A 29 4.57 15.63 -7.71
N GLN A 30 4.18 16.55 -8.59
CA GLN A 30 4.39 16.45 -10.03
C GLN A 30 5.30 17.57 -10.52
N ASN A 31 6.28 17.25 -11.36
CA ASN A 31 7.07 18.27 -12.04
C ASN A 31 6.21 19.05 -13.04
N ASN A 32 6.31 20.37 -13.05
CA ASN A 32 5.47 21.23 -13.88
C ASN A 32 5.71 21.04 -15.39
N ILE A 33 6.96 20.78 -15.80
CA ILE A 33 7.34 20.66 -17.22
C ILE A 33 7.34 19.21 -17.65
N SER A 34 8.06 18.34 -16.95
CA SER A 34 8.21 16.96 -17.38
C SER A 34 6.98 16.11 -17.12
N THR A 35 6.02 16.60 -16.35
CA THR A 35 4.79 15.89 -15.91
C THR A 35 5.05 14.61 -15.12
N HIS A 36 6.30 14.35 -14.71
CA HIS A 36 6.62 13.21 -13.88
C HIS A 36 6.24 13.45 -12.43
N TYR A 37 5.63 12.45 -11.83
CA TYR A 37 5.29 12.38 -10.41
C TYR A 37 6.43 11.76 -9.62
N ILE A 38 6.75 12.30 -8.45
CA ILE A 38 7.71 11.69 -7.52
C ILE A 38 7.14 10.36 -7.01
N THR A 39 8.00 9.34 -6.99
CA THR A 39 7.78 8.06 -6.33
C THR A 39 9.03 7.68 -5.53
N ILE A 40 8.85 7.02 -4.38
CA ILE A 40 9.98 6.52 -3.59
C ILE A 40 10.25 5.04 -3.90
N ARG A 41 11.51 4.68 -4.13
CA ARG A 41 11.97 3.33 -4.47
C ARG A 41 12.59 2.55 -3.32
N ASP A 42 13.10 3.26 -2.32
CA ASP A 42 13.66 2.70 -1.09
C ASP A 42 13.80 3.76 0.00
N ASP A 43 14.02 3.30 1.22
CA ASP A 43 14.22 4.06 2.45
C ASP A 43 15.69 4.24 2.82
N LYS A 44 16.63 3.74 2.00
CA LYS A 44 18.03 3.77 2.35
C LYS A 44 18.58 5.19 2.23
N VAL A 45 19.02 5.71 3.37
CA VAL A 45 19.85 6.92 3.45
C VAL A 45 21.13 6.69 2.65
N GLY A 46 21.24 7.37 1.51
CA GLY A 46 22.46 7.37 0.71
C GLY A 46 23.60 8.10 1.40
N GLU A 47 24.80 8.09 0.81
CA GLU A 47 25.92 8.87 1.34
C GLU A 47 25.59 10.36 1.20
N ILE A 48 25.54 11.05 2.33
CA ILE A 48 25.40 12.50 2.37
C ILE A 48 26.73 13.06 2.80
N ASP A 49 27.52 13.40 1.79
CA ASP A 49 28.69 14.21 2.02
C ASP A 49 28.23 15.66 2.14
N TYR A 50 28.42 16.25 3.31
CA TYR A 50 28.14 17.67 3.53
C TYR A 50 29.35 18.54 3.17
N SER A 51 30.49 17.95 2.84
CA SER A 51 31.71 18.65 2.42
C SER A 51 31.88 18.70 0.89
N SER A 52 31.43 17.66 0.18
CA SER A 52 31.24 17.69 -1.28
C SER A 52 29.75 17.85 -1.60
N THR A 53 29.38 18.50 -2.70
CA THR A 53 27.96 18.72 -3.06
C THR A 53 27.25 17.46 -3.56
N ASN A 54 27.68 16.27 -3.12
CA ASN A 54 27.18 14.98 -3.58
C ASN A 54 26.13 14.46 -2.61
N VAL A 55 24.89 14.40 -3.09
CA VAL A 55 23.77 13.76 -2.40
C VAL A 55 23.26 12.65 -3.30
N ASP A 56 23.21 11.43 -2.75
CA ASP A 56 22.53 10.32 -3.41
C ASP A 56 21.01 10.50 -3.30
N LEU A 57 20.38 10.80 -4.44
CA LEU A 57 18.94 10.93 -4.61
C LEU A 57 18.34 9.74 -5.37
N SER A 58 19.09 8.64 -5.52
CA SER A 58 18.68 7.50 -6.34
C SER A 58 17.47 6.73 -5.79
N ASN A 59 17.10 6.99 -4.54
CA ASN A 59 15.88 6.51 -3.89
C ASN A 59 14.62 7.30 -4.30
N ILE A 60 14.77 8.52 -4.83
CA ILE A 60 13.67 9.36 -5.34
C ILE A 60 13.60 9.23 -6.86
N GLN A 61 12.67 8.42 -7.32
CA GLN A 61 12.36 8.25 -8.73
C GLN A 61 11.24 9.22 -9.13
N THR A 62 11.10 9.46 -10.41
CA THR A 62 9.92 10.10 -10.98
C THR A 62 9.30 9.24 -12.07
N TRP A 63 7.98 9.28 -12.22
CA TRP A 63 7.24 8.58 -13.27
C TRP A 63 6.30 9.49 -14.05
N ARG A 64 6.35 9.47 -15.38
CA ARG A 64 5.56 10.30 -16.27
C ARG A 64 4.10 9.85 -16.33
N GLY A 65 3.20 10.81 -16.23
CA GLY A 65 1.77 10.54 -16.40
C GLY A 65 1.14 9.81 -15.21
N PHE A 66 -0.19 9.72 -15.24
CA PHE A 66 -0.98 9.30 -14.09
C PHE A 66 -1.16 7.76 -14.01
N ASP A 67 -1.02 7.05 -15.13
CA ASP A 67 -1.40 5.64 -15.21
C ASP A 67 -0.63 4.72 -14.28
N TYR A 68 0.65 4.99 -14.06
CA TYR A 68 1.46 4.24 -13.10
C TYR A 68 1.17 4.67 -11.66
N VAL A 69 1.07 5.98 -11.40
CA VAL A 69 0.98 6.50 -10.04
C VAL A 69 -0.41 6.39 -9.41
N LYS A 70 -1.47 6.24 -10.21
CA LYS A 70 -2.85 6.07 -9.71
C LYS A 70 -2.98 4.85 -8.79
N SER A 71 -2.19 3.80 -9.04
CA SER A 71 -2.19 2.56 -8.26
C SER A 71 -0.90 2.31 -7.49
N ASN A 72 -0.02 3.32 -7.38
CA ASN A 72 1.28 3.21 -6.71
C ASN A 72 1.25 3.95 -5.36
N PRO A 73 1.23 3.25 -4.21
CA PRO A 73 1.27 3.87 -2.89
C PRO A 73 2.52 4.71 -2.64
N GLY A 74 3.66 4.39 -3.26
CA GLY A 74 4.91 5.15 -3.13
C GLY A 74 4.90 6.51 -3.82
N SER A 75 3.84 6.82 -4.57
CA SER A 75 3.59 8.16 -5.14
C SER A 75 2.80 9.08 -4.19
N VAL A 76 2.22 8.54 -3.12
CA VAL A 76 1.39 9.27 -2.17
C VAL A 76 2.28 9.72 -1.01
N ILE A 77 2.38 11.03 -0.84
CA ILE A 77 3.32 11.67 0.08
C ILE A 77 2.53 12.49 1.09
N TYR A 78 2.72 12.20 2.37
CA TYR A 78 2.24 13.06 3.43
C TYR A 78 3.20 14.24 3.58
N VAL A 79 2.68 15.45 3.37
CA VAL A 79 3.41 16.69 3.61
C VAL A 79 3.11 17.13 5.03
N GLU A 80 4.15 17.24 5.86
CA GLU A 80 4.05 17.67 7.25
C GLU A 80 4.87 18.94 7.46
N GLN A 81 4.23 20.01 7.92
CA GLN A 81 4.89 21.27 8.21
C GLN A 81 5.69 21.22 9.52
N HIS A 82 6.93 21.69 9.47
CA HIS A 82 7.85 21.90 10.59
C HIS A 82 8.35 23.34 10.59
N GLY A 83 7.62 24.22 11.27
CA GLY A 83 7.91 25.67 11.23
C GLY A 83 7.73 26.23 9.82
N THR A 84 8.81 26.65 9.19
CA THR A 84 8.80 27.15 7.79
C THR A 84 9.24 26.10 6.77
N GLU A 85 9.64 24.92 7.22
CA GLU A 85 10.11 23.80 6.41
C GLU A 85 9.09 22.65 6.48
N TYR A 86 9.35 21.58 5.75
CA TYR A 86 8.42 20.45 5.59
C TYR A 86 9.15 19.12 5.62
N ASP A 87 8.53 18.11 6.22
CA ASP A 87 8.90 16.71 6.04
C ASP A 87 7.96 16.08 5.01
N LEU A 88 8.54 15.43 4.01
CA LEU A 88 7.80 14.69 2.99
C LEU A 88 7.91 13.20 3.31
N LYS A 89 6.83 12.61 3.81
CA LYS A 89 6.81 11.24 4.35
C LYS A 89 6.07 10.29 3.43
N THR A 90 6.68 9.14 3.15
CA THR A 90 6.03 8.04 2.45
C THR A 90 6.84 6.75 2.64
N GLN A 91 6.17 5.61 2.57
CA GLN A 91 6.76 4.27 2.64
C GLN A 91 7.70 4.04 3.82
N GLY A 92 7.31 4.54 4.99
CA GLY A 92 8.03 4.34 6.24
C GLY A 92 9.26 5.24 6.42
N THR A 93 9.50 6.20 5.52
CA THR A 93 10.60 7.17 5.61
C THR A 93 10.10 8.59 5.41
N GLY A 94 10.91 9.57 5.84
CA GLY A 94 10.74 11.00 5.54
C GLY A 94 12.02 11.63 4.98
N ILE A 95 11.92 12.85 4.47
CA ILE A 95 13.11 13.62 4.06
C ILE A 95 14.02 13.91 5.26
N TYR A 96 13.43 14.15 6.43
CA TYR A 96 14.19 14.35 7.65
C TYR A 96 15.08 13.13 7.97
N GLU A 97 14.52 11.94 7.88
CA GLU A 97 15.25 10.68 8.10
C GLU A 97 16.27 10.40 7.00
N ILE A 98 15.88 10.61 5.73
CA ILE A 98 16.78 10.49 4.57
C ILE A 98 17.99 11.40 4.74
N THR A 99 17.85 12.58 5.35
CA THR A 99 18.97 13.50 5.62
C THR A 99 19.75 13.19 6.91
N GLY A 100 19.59 11.99 7.48
CA GLY A 100 20.24 11.59 8.73
C GLY A 100 19.76 12.39 9.93
N ASN A 101 18.48 12.77 9.96
CA ASN A 101 17.82 13.53 11.03
C ASN A 101 18.40 14.95 11.21
N ARG A 102 18.71 15.64 10.10
CA ARG A 102 19.37 16.96 10.15
C ARG A 102 18.64 18.08 9.46
N ARG A 103 17.84 17.78 8.43
CA ARG A 103 17.26 18.81 7.56
C ARG A 103 15.85 18.46 7.14
N TYR A 104 14.97 19.46 7.20
CA TYR A 104 13.70 19.44 6.52
C TYR A 104 13.84 20.07 5.14
N LEU A 105 12.80 19.97 4.33
CA LEU A 105 12.73 20.54 2.99
C LEU A 105 12.14 21.95 3.05
N GLY A 106 12.83 22.92 2.44
CA GLY A 106 12.27 24.23 2.16
C GLY A 106 11.35 24.18 0.94
N LEU A 107 10.18 24.81 1.05
CA LEU A 107 9.25 25.01 -0.06
C LEU A 107 9.10 26.51 -0.33
N ARG A 108 9.47 26.96 -1.52
CA ARG A 108 9.28 28.35 -1.96
C ARG A 108 8.17 28.41 -3.01
N ALA A 109 7.02 28.93 -2.60
CA ALA A 109 5.89 29.16 -3.50
C ALA A 109 6.24 30.11 -4.65
N GLN A 110 5.70 29.82 -5.82
CA GLN A 110 5.81 30.62 -7.03
C GLN A 110 4.45 31.26 -7.37
N THR A 111 4.45 32.29 -8.21
CA THR A 111 3.23 33.02 -8.59
C THR A 111 2.26 32.19 -9.44
N ASP A 112 2.73 31.09 -10.02
CA ASP A 112 1.94 30.15 -10.84
C ASP A 112 1.32 28.99 -10.03
N GLY A 113 1.42 29.04 -8.70
CA GLY A 113 0.92 27.99 -7.80
C GLY A 113 1.82 26.76 -7.69
N THR A 114 3.00 26.79 -8.32
CA THR A 114 4.04 25.76 -8.12
C THR A 114 4.97 26.12 -6.98
N TYR A 115 5.87 25.19 -6.62
CA TYR A 115 6.85 25.35 -5.56
C TYR A 115 8.23 24.94 -6.05
N ILE A 116 9.25 25.68 -5.59
CA ILE A 116 10.64 25.20 -5.64
C ILE A 116 10.93 24.45 -4.35
N MET A 117 11.34 23.19 -4.48
CA MET A 117 11.81 22.36 -3.37
C MET A 117 13.33 22.54 -3.21
N TYR A 118 13.79 22.82 -2.00
CA TYR A 118 15.21 23.06 -1.74
C TYR A 118 15.67 22.66 -0.34
N ILE A 119 16.97 22.44 -0.20
CA ILE A 119 17.65 22.33 1.10
C ILE A 119 18.67 23.46 1.21
N SER A 120 18.73 24.11 2.37
CA SER A 120 19.75 25.12 2.66
C SER A 120 20.93 24.50 3.40
N TYR A 121 22.13 24.71 2.88
CA TYR A 121 23.36 24.23 3.48
C TYR A 121 24.52 25.21 3.28
N ASN A 122 25.20 25.59 4.36
CA ASN A 122 26.28 26.59 4.38
C ASN A 122 25.92 27.91 3.65
N GLY A 123 24.67 28.36 3.79
CA GLY A 123 24.18 29.58 3.13
C GLY A 123 23.90 29.44 1.63
N MET A 124 24.10 28.26 1.05
CA MET A 124 23.73 27.92 -0.32
C MET A 124 22.42 27.12 -0.37
N GLU A 125 21.64 27.37 -1.42
CA GLU A 125 20.40 26.68 -1.70
C GLU A 125 20.62 25.60 -2.76
N TYR A 126 20.31 24.35 -2.42
CA TYR A 126 20.31 23.22 -3.34
C TYR A 126 18.88 22.86 -3.70
N ARG A 127 18.52 23.04 -4.97
CA ARG A 127 17.17 22.84 -5.48
C ARG A 127 17.01 21.44 -6.09
N LEU A 128 15.78 20.93 -6.05
CA LEU A 128 15.41 19.69 -6.73
C LEU A 128 14.80 19.99 -8.10
N PHE A 129 15.31 19.31 -9.12
CA PHE A 129 14.90 19.40 -10.52
C PHE A 129 14.30 18.08 -10.97
N GLY A 130 13.24 18.14 -11.77
CA GLY A 130 12.65 16.97 -12.40
C GLY A 130 13.50 16.40 -13.53
N SER A 131 13.15 15.18 -13.94
CA SER A 131 13.77 14.51 -15.08
C SER A 131 13.60 15.33 -16.37
N THR A 132 14.67 15.42 -17.15
CA THR A 132 14.64 15.93 -18.54
C THR A 132 14.49 14.82 -19.57
N GLU A 133 14.45 13.56 -19.12
CA GLU A 133 14.42 12.41 -20.02
C GLU A 133 13.05 12.27 -20.67
N ASP A 134 13.04 11.79 -21.91
CA ASP A 134 11.80 11.56 -22.66
C ASP A 134 11.11 10.21 -22.35
N GLN A 135 11.50 9.57 -21.25
CA GLN A 135 11.01 8.26 -20.86
C GLN A 135 9.91 8.38 -19.81
N ASP A 136 9.21 7.29 -19.55
CA ASP A 136 8.24 7.23 -18.46
C ASP A 136 8.93 7.27 -17.10
N GLU A 137 10.04 6.54 -16.97
CA GLU A 137 10.88 6.56 -15.78
C GLU A 137 11.92 7.68 -15.88
N GLY A 138 12.10 8.42 -14.79
CA GLY A 138 13.18 9.39 -14.64
C GLY A 138 13.63 9.55 -13.18
N TYR A 139 14.51 10.51 -12.92
CA TYR A 139 15.07 10.74 -11.59
C TYR A 139 15.00 12.20 -11.19
N VAL A 140 14.94 12.45 -9.88
CA VAL A 140 15.17 13.79 -9.33
C VAL A 140 16.67 14.09 -9.37
N SER A 141 17.01 15.32 -9.75
CA SER A 141 18.38 15.82 -9.81
C SER A 141 18.54 17.06 -8.94
N HIS A 142 19.72 17.28 -8.37
CA HIS A 142 20.09 18.56 -7.75
C HIS A 142 20.91 19.46 -8.68
N LYS A 143 21.25 18.97 -9.88
CA LYS A 143 21.98 19.72 -10.91
C LYS A 143 20.97 20.48 -11.76
N LYS A 144 21.28 21.75 -12.03
CA LYS A 144 20.45 22.60 -12.88
C LYS A 144 20.32 22.00 -14.27
N THR A 145 19.10 21.60 -14.64
CA THR A 145 18.79 20.99 -15.94
C THR A 145 18.04 21.91 -16.90
N GLY A 146 17.54 23.05 -16.41
CA GLY A 146 16.82 24.04 -17.20
C GLY A 146 15.93 24.92 -16.33
N ALA A 147 15.45 26.04 -16.88
CA ALA A 147 14.41 26.82 -16.20
C ALA A 147 13.12 25.99 -16.10
N ASN A 148 12.34 26.18 -15.03
CA ASN A 148 11.05 25.54 -14.76
C ASN A 148 11.07 24.04 -14.42
N TYR A 149 12.15 23.30 -14.70
CA TYR A 149 12.30 21.92 -14.17
C TYR A 149 12.43 21.88 -12.65
N GLU A 150 12.71 23.01 -11.99
CA GLU A 150 12.70 23.17 -10.53
C GLU A 150 11.31 23.46 -9.94
N HIS A 151 10.26 23.57 -10.78
CA HIS A 151 8.89 23.88 -10.35
C HIS A 151 8.07 22.60 -10.16
N TRP A 152 7.48 22.45 -8.98
CA TRP A 152 6.72 21.28 -8.57
C TRP A 152 5.30 21.66 -8.16
N LYS A 153 4.34 20.87 -8.61
CA LYS A 153 2.93 20.95 -8.22
C LYS A 153 2.70 19.97 -7.08
N PHE A 154 2.13 20.46 -6.00
CA PHE A 154 1.61 19.64 -4.90
C PHE A 154 0.12 19.44 -5.14
N ILE A 155 -0.25 18.29 -5.69
CA ILE A 155 -1.63 17.98 -6.07
C ILE A 155 -2.25 17.17 -4.93
N PRO A 156 -3.27 17.69 -4.22
CA PRO A 156 -3.94 16.94 -3.16
C PRO A 156 -4.46 15.61 -3.68
N VAL A 157 -4.36 14.55 -2.89
CA VAL A 157 -5.03 13.28 -3.21
C VAL A 157 -6.53 13.46 -2.99
N ASP A 158 -7.33 13.05 -3.98
CA ASP A 158 -8.79 13.16 -3.97
C ASP A 158 -9.45 11.87 -4.50
N THR A 159 -10.74 11.90 -4.83
CA THR A 159 -11.45 10.75 -5.42
C THR A 159 -11.83 10.96 -6.88
N GLU A 160 -11.43 12.07 -7.50
CA GLU A 160 -11.85 12.48 -8.83
C GLU A 160 -10.70 12.43 -9.83
N ASN A 161 -9.67 13.26 -9.62
CA ASN A 161 -8.62 13.54 -10.59
C ASN A 161 -7.26 12.99 -10.16
N ASN A 162 -7.01 12.92 -8.86
CA ASN A 162 -5.75 12.47 -8.28
C ASN A 162 -6.00 11.35 -7.25
N TYR A 163 -6.81 10.37 -7.63
CA TYR A 163 -7.23 9.28 -6.78
C TYR A 163 -6.17 8.20 -6.55
N ILE A 164 -6.38 7.37 -5.53
CA ILE A 164 -5.66 6.11 -5.34
C ILE A 164 -6.61 4.99 -5.74
N GLY A 165 -6.29 4.29 -6.83
CA GLY A 165 -7.07 3.17 -7.34
C GLY A 165 -6.35 1.86 -7.04
N LEU A 166 -7.05 0.86 -6.49
CA LEU A 166 -6.46 -0.44 -6.24
C LEU A 166 -6.59 -1.32 -7.49
N GLN A 167 -5.46 -1.77 -8.03
CA GLN A 167 -5.39 -2.67 -9.18
C GLN A 167 -5.42 -4.12 -8.69
N PRO A 168 -6.53 -4.87 -8.88
CA PRO A 168 -6.56 -6.29 -8.55
C PRO A 168 -5.66 -7.09 -9.50
N THR A 169 -5.21 -8.25 -9.03
CA THR A 169 -4.34 -9.19 -9.76
C THR A 169 -4.98 -10.57 -9.92
N VAL A 170 -6.07 -10.86 -9.20
CA VAL A 170 -6.75 -12.15 -9.19
C VAL A 170 -8.25 -11.96 -9.38
N GLN A 171 -8.86 -12.74 -10.26
CA GLN A 171 -10.33 -12.77 -10.43
C GLN A 171 -10.86 -14.16 -10.10
N VAL A 172 -11.87 -14.22 -9.23
CA VAL A 172 -12.60 -15.44 -8.85
C VAL A 172 -14.09 -15.17 -8.95
N GLY A 173 -14.75 -15.84 -9.91
CA GLY A 173 -16.12 -15.51 -10.29
C GLY A 173 -16.24 -14.05 -10.74
N ASP A 174 -17.19 -13.33 -10.15
CA ASP A 174 -17.46 -11.91 -10.43
C ASP A 174 -16.64 -10.95 -9.55
N SER A 175 -15.83 -11.48 -8.62
CA SER A 175 -15.04 -10.69 -7.67
C SER A 175 -13.58 -10.61 -8.08
N TYR A 176 -12.98 -9.45 -7.82
CA TYR A 176 -11.58 -9.17 -8.07
C TYR A 176 -10.84 -8.96 -6.75
N TYR A 177 -9.60 -9.43 -6.69
CA TYR A 177 -8.77 -9.45 -5.50
C TYR A 177 -7.36 -8.97 -5.81
N GLY A 178 -6.72 -8.36 -4.82
CA GLY A 178 -5.31 -8.04 -4.85
C GLY A 178 -4.78 -7.89 -3.42
N THR A 179 -3.48 -7.60 -3.30
CA THR A 179 -2.84 -7.31 -2.01
C THR A 179 -2.38 -5.87 -1.98
N LEU A 180 -2.34 -5.28 -0.78
CA LEU A 180 -1.82 -3.94 -0.58
C LEU A 180 -0.99 -3.88 0.70
N TYR A 181 0.18 -3.25 0.60
CA TYR A 181 0.95 -2.81 1.77
C TYR A 181 1.33 -1.34 1.58
N ALA A 182 0.70 -0.45 2.35
CA ALA A 182 0.89 0.99 2.27
C ALA A 182 1.25 1.57 3.65
N SER A 183 1.99 2.67 3.65
CA SER A 183 2.52 3.34 4.85
C SER A 183 1.56 4.35 5.48
N TYR A 184 0.39 4.56 4.89
CA TYR A 184 -0.63 5.49 5.36
C TYR A 184 -1.93 4.77 5.68
N PRO A 185 -2.69 5.24 6.69
CA PRO A 185 -4.02 4.73 6.93
C PRO A 185 -4.97 5.27 5.85
N PHE A 186 -6.03 4.52 5.55
CA PHE A 186 -6.95 4.89 4.48
C PHE A 186 -8.37 4.38 4.73
N LYS A 187 -9.33 4.96 4.00
CA LYS A 187 -10.73 4.52 3.95
C LYS A 187 -11.08 4.05 2.54
N ALA A 188 -12.07 3.17 2.43
CA ALA A 188 -12.73 2.91 1.15
C ALA A 188 -13.40 4.19 0.63
N ALA A 189 -13.19 4.50 -0.65
CA ALA A 189 -13.91 5.59 -1.33
C ALA A 189 -14.92 5.02 -2.35
N SER A 190 -14.65 3.83 -2.88
CA SER A 190 -15.60 3.07 -3.70
C SER A 190 -16.47 2.14 -2.85
N SER A 191 -17.71 1.94 -3.30
CA SER A 191 -18.61 0.94 -2.73
C SER A 191 -18.16 -0.49 -3.07
N GLY A 192 -18.54 -1.46 -2.23
CA GLY A 192 -18.22 -2.87 -2.45
C GLY A 192 -16.78 -3.27 -2.15
N MET A 193 -15.93 -2.33 -1.74
CA MET A 193 -14.58 -2.61 -1.28
C MET A 193 -14.62 -3.34 0.06
N LYS A 194 -13.85 -4.43 0.17
CA LYS A 194 -13.61 -5.12 1.45
C LYS A 194 -12.14 -5.38 1.64
N PHE A 195 -11.69 -5.39 2.89
CA PHE A 195 -10.29 -5.57 3.25
C PHE A 195 -10.17 -6.69 4.28
N TYR A 196 -9.15 -7.51 4.11
CA TYR A 196 -8.97 -8.71 4.87
C TYR A 196 -7.53 -8.90 5.30
N TYR A 197 -7.34 -9.55 6.43
CA TYR A 197 -6.08 -10.08 6.87
C TYR A 197 -6.19 -11.59 7.08
N ILE A 198 -5.05 -12.25 7.29
CA ILE A 198 -5.03 -13.68 7.60
C ILE A 198 -4.71 -13.85 9.08
N ASP A 199 -5.59 -14.47 9.85
CA ASP A 199 -5.41 -14.65 11.31
C ASP A 199 -5.17 -16.10 11.73
N ALA A 200 -5.38 -17.05 10.82
CA ALA A 200 -5.11 -18.46 11.04
C ALA A 200 -4.67 -19.19 9.76
N VAL A 201 -3.81 -20.19 9.93
CA VAL A 201 -3.34 -21.10 8.87
C VAL A 201 -3.44 -22.54 9.38
N ALA A 202 -3.95 -23.41 8.51
CA ALA A 202 -3.86 -24.86 8.64
C ALA A 202 -3.32 -25.44 7.33
N GLU A 203 -2.84 -26.69 7.34
CA GLU A 203 -2.37 -27.35 6.13
C GLU A 203 -3.45 -27.30 5.02
N GLY A 204 -3.14 -26.65 3.90
CA GLY A 204 -4.05 -26.48 2.76
C GLY A 204 -5.04 -25.32 2.83
N MET A 205 -5.13 -24.58 3.95
CA MET A 205 -6.17 -23.57 4.17
C MET A 205 -5.67 -22.38 5.00
N CYS A 206 -6.20 -21.19 4.72
CA CYS A 206 -6.02 -20.01 5.56
C CYS A 206 -7.36 -19.31 5.80
N GLN A 207 -7.47 -18.65 6.95
CA GLN A 207 -8.66 -17.90 7.33
C GLN A 207 -8.53 -16.45 6.88
N LEU A 208 -9.50 -16.00 6.10
CA LEU A 208 -9.61 -14.64 5.58
C LEU A 208 -10.58 -13.87 6.49
N GLN A 209 -10.03 -13.01 7.35
CA GLN A 209 -10.76 -12.26 8.37
C GLN A 209 -10.94 -10.81 7.94
N GLU A 210 -12.19 -10.34 7.92
CA GLU A 210 -12.53 -8.98 7.48
C GLU A 210 -12.06 -7.94 8.49
N ILE A 211 -11.44 -6.86 7.99
CA ILE A 211 -11.15 -5.64 8.74
C ILE A 211 -12.41 -4.79 8.69
N THR A 212 -13.11 -4.70 9.81
CA THR A 212 -14.44 -4.04 9.90
C THR A 212 -14.36 -2.58 10.36
N THR A 213 -13.17 -2.09 10.70
CA THR A 213 -12.96 -0.69 11.04
C THR A 213 -13.08 0.18 9.79
N GLU A 214 -13.68 1.37 9.93
CA GLU A 214 -13.82 2.31 8.80
C GLU A 214 -12.47 2.75 8.24
N VAL A 215 -11.50 3.00 9.13
CA VAL A 215 -10.12 3.29 8.79
C VAL A 215 -9.31 2.02 8.83
N ILE A 216 -8.69 1.70 7.69
CA ILE A 216 -7.69 0.65 7.58
C ILE A 216 -6.35 1.21 8.10
N PRO A 217 -5.72 0.56 9.09
CA PRO A 217 -4.47 1.04 9.66
C PRO A 217 -3.33 1.10 8.64
N ALA A 218 -2.44 2.09 8.84
CA ALA A 218 -1.16 2.14 8.14
C ALA A 218 -0.35 0.86 8.37
N ALA A 219 0.58 0.56 7.45
CA ALA A 219 1.54 -0.53 7.57
C ALA A 219 0.88 -1.89 7.89
N THR A 220 -0.35 -2.11 7.39
CA THR A 220 -1.08 -3.37 7.56
C THR A 220 -1.08 -4.14 6.24
N PRO A 221 -0.42 -5.30 6.16
CA PRO A 221 -0.47 -6.13 4.97
C PRO A 221 -1.85 -6.79 4.86
N LEU A 222 -2.48 -6.69 3.69
CA LEU A 222 -3.86 -7.09 3.52
C LEU A 222 -4.18 -7.60 2.12
N VAL A 223 -5.31 -8.30 2.02
CA VAL A 223 -6.00 -8.63 0.78
C VAL A 223 -7.19 -7.68 0.65
N PHE A 224 -7.38 -7.07 -0.52
CA PHE A 224 -8.60 -6.34 -0.84
C PHE A 224 -9.45 -7.14 -1.82
N MET A 225 -10.75 -6.96 -1.74
CA MET A 225 -11.74 -7.40 -2.73
C MET A 225 -12.47 -6.19 -3.29
N CYS A 226 -12.74 -6.23 -4.59
CA CYS A 226 -13.50 -5.21 -5.32
C CYS A 226 -14.34 -5.83 -6.46
N SER A 227 -15.23 -5.02 -7.02
CA SER A 227 -16.18 -5.44 -8.06
C SER A 227 -15.72 -5.12 -9.49
N SER A 228 -14.53 -4.52 -9.67
CA SER A 228 -14.03 -4.09 -10.98
C SER A 228 -12.55 -4.38 -11.14
N ASN A 229 -12.12 -4.69 -12.36
CA ASN A 229 -10.69 -4.74 -12.71
C ASN A 229 -10.07 -3.36 -12.95
N ASP A 230 -10.88 -2.30 -13.05
CA ASP A 230 -10.42 -0.94 -13.30
C ASP A 230 -10.15 -0.20 -11.98
N PRO A 231 -8.91 0.24 -11.71
CA PRO A 231 -8.55 1.02 -10.53
C PRO A 231 -9.41 2.26 -10.30
N ALA A 232 -9.92 2.89 -11.37
CA ALA A 232 -10.80 4.05 -11.26
C ALA A 232 -12.13 3.75 -10.53
N ASN A 233 -12.51 2.47 -10.45
CA ASN A 233 -13.70 2.01 -9.74
C ASN A 233 -13.38 1.43 -8.34
N ASN A 234 -12.10 1.34 -7.95
CA ASN A 234 -11.63 0.69 -6.73
C ASN A 234 -10.87 1.67 -5.83
N LYS A 235 -11.47 2.81 -5.53
CA LYS A 235 -10.78 3.94 -4.93
C LYS A 235 -10.65 3.81 -3.41
N VAL A 236 -9.52 4.25 -2.89
CA VAL A 236 -9.28 4.51 -1.47
C VAL A 236 -8.81 5.95 -1.27
N ILE A 237 -9.01 6.48 -0.07
CA ILE A 237 -8.56 7.82 0.30
C ILE A 237 -7.69 7.75 1.56
N PRO A 238 -6.47 8.32 1.56
CA PRO A 238 -5.62 8.32 2.73
C PRO A 238 -6.18 9.31 3.76
N VAL A 239 -6.02 8.99 5.05
CA VAL A 239 -6.54 9.81 6.15
C VAL A 239 -5.44 10.07 7.19
N ALA A 240 -5.65 11.08 8.03
CA ALA A 240 -4.77 11.35 9.17
C ALA A 240 -5.18 10.55 10.42
N ASP A 241 -6.41 10.04 10.44
CA ASP A 241 -6.92 9.21 11.54
C ASP A 241 -6.13 7.91 11.62
N GLU A 242 -5.67 7.54 12.81
CA GLU A 242 -4.98 6.28 13.06
C GLU A 242 -5.91 5.26 13.73
N THR A 243 -5.73 3.99 13.36
CA THR A 243 -6.36 2.84 14.00
C THR A 243 -5.30 1.76 14.26
N THR A 244 -5.61 0.80 15.14
CA THR A 244 -4.66 -0.25 15.51
C THR A 244 -4.67 -1.40 14.51
N ALA A 245 -3.49 -1.79 14.04
CA ALA A 245 -3.31 -2.97 13.19
C ALA A 245 -3.74 -4.27 13.90
N PRO A 246 -4.36 -5.23 13.18
CA PRO A 246 -4.67 -6.55 13.74
C PRO A 246 -3.40 -7.28 14.19
N THR A 247 -3.33 -7.65 15.47
CA THR A 247 -2.13 -8.28 16.07
C THR A 247 -1.89 -9.72 15.61
N SER A 248 -2.91 -10.41 15.13
CA SER A 248 -2.86 -11.80 14.67
C SER A 248 -2.56 -11.95 13.18
N ASN A 249 -2.24 -10.85 12.48
CA ASN A 249 -2.02 -10.90 11.03
C ASN A 249 -0.76 -11.71 10.65
N LEU A 250 -0.97 -12.76 9.85
CA LEU A 250 0.06 -13.68 9.38
C LEU A 250 0.64 -13.28 8.01
N LEU A 251 0.12 -12.20 7.41
CA LEU A 251 0.69 -11.65 6.18
C LEU A 251 1.96 -10.85 6.49
N GLY A 252 2.97 -11.01 5.63
CA GLY A 252 4.10 -10.09 5.51
C GLY A 252 3.84 -9.07 4.41
N GLY A 253 4.46 -7.89 4.51
CA GLY A 253 4.37 -6.83 3.50
C GLY A 253 5.72 -6.19 3.23
N THR A 254 5.90 -5.65 2.02
CA THR A 254 7.09 -4.86 1.65
C THR A 254 6.67 -3.61 0.88
N TYR A 255 7.29 -2.47 1.19
CA TYR A 255 7.09 -1.25 0.40
C TYR A 255 7.90 -1.26 -0.90
N PHE A 256 9.00 -2.00 -0.92
CA PHE A 256 10.04 -1.87 -1.95
C PHE A 256 10.41 -3.22 -2.57
N ALA A 257 10.87 -3.15 -3.82
CA ALA A 257 11.37 -4.29 -4.60
C ALA A 257 12.57 -3.89 -5.48
N ARG A 258 13.42 -2.98 -4.98
CA ARG A 258 14.55 -2.45 -5.74
C ARG A 258 15.65 -3.51 -5.87
N THR A 259 16.02 -3.86 -7.11
CA THR A 259 16.96 -4.96 -7.41
C THR A 259 18.35 -4.48 -7.84
N SER A 260 18.52 -3.18 -8.11
CA SER A 260 19.77 -2.53 -8.49
C SER A 260 20.09 -1.34 -7.58
N GLY A 261 21.37 -0.99 -7.39
CA GLY A 261 21.76 0.04 -6.42
C GLY A 261 21.49 -0.40 -4.98
N HIS A 262 20.69 0.36 -4.23
CA HIS A 262 20.20 -0.04 -2.91
C HIS A 262 19.26 -1.24 -3.05
N LYS A 263 19.79 -2.45 -2.80
CA LYS A 263 19.03 -3.70 -2.92
C LYS A 263 18.05 -3.87 -1.75
N ILE A 264 17.00 -3.05 -1.73
CA ILE A 264 15.92 -3.11 -0.75
C ILE A 264 14.76 -3.89 -1.36
N ASN A 265 14.75 -5.18 -1.07
CA ASN A 265 13.80 -6.14 -1.62
C ASN A 265 13.63 -7.33 -0.66
N VAL A 266 12.53 -8.05 -0.82
CA VAL A 266 12.28 -9.32 -0.14
C VAL A 266 12.41 -10.44 -1.15
N ARG A 267 13.42 -11.30 -0.97
CA ARG A 267 13.60 -12.49 -1.82
C ARG A 267 12.51 -13.50 -1.48
N TYR A 268 11.81 -13.98 -2.50
CA TYR A 268 10.80 -15.01 -2.32
C TYR A 268 11.44 -16.32 -1.85
N ASP A 269 10.86 -16.90 -0.80
CA ASP A 269 11.22 -18.20 -0.25
C ASP A 269 10.04 -19.17 -0.37
N GLU A 270 10.14 -20.13 -1.28
CA GLU A 270 9.09 -21.13 -1.51
C GLU A 270 8.85 -22.04 -0.28
N ALA A 271 9.80 -22.16 0.64
CA ALA A 271 9.59 -22.96 1.85
C ALA A 271 8.56 -22.31 2.78
N ASN A 272 8.58 -20.99 2.90
CA ASN A 272 7.87 -20.26 3.96
C ASN A 272 6.91 -19.17 3.46
N MET A 273 6.89 -18.87 2.16
CA MET A 273 6.08 -17.79 1.58
C MET A 273 5.10 -18.29 0.53
N ARG A 274 3.91 -17.68 0.51
CA ARG A 274 2.89 -17.87 -0.53
C ARG A 274 2.33 -16.53 -0.99
N VAL A 275 2.04 -16.41 -2.27
CA VAL A 275 1.49 -15.19 -2.88
C VAL A 275 0.03 -15.39 -3.25
N LEU A 276 -0.74 -14.31 -3.29
CA LEU A 276 -2.16 -14.38 -3.67
C LEU A 276 -2.31 -14.87 -5.11
N GLY A 277 -3.22 -15.81 -5.33
CA GLY A 277 -3.47 -16.43 -6.63
C GLY A 277 -4.74 -17.28 -6.63
N LYS A 278 -4.76 -18.25 -7.55
CA LYS A 278 -5.81 -19.26 -7.64
C LYS A 278 -5.24 -20.65 -7.53
N ASN A 279 -5.94 -21.53 -6.81
CA ASN A 279 -5.63 -22.96 -6.83
C ASN A 279 -6.08 -23.61 -8.16
N GLU A 280 -5.77 -24.89 -8.33
CA GLU A 280 -6.18 -25.68 -9.50
C GLU A 280 -7.70 -25.72 -9.73
N ALA A 281 -8.49 -25.58 -8.65
CA ALA A 281 -9.95 -25.53 -8.71
C ALA A 281 -10.50 -24.13 -9.10
N GLY A 282 -9.63 -23.14 -9.31
CA GLY A 282 -10.01 -21.76 -9.66
C GLY A 282 -10.46 -20.92 -8.46
N GLU A 283 -10.25 -21.40 -7.24
CA GLU A 283 -10.64 -20.74 -5.99
C GLU A 283 -9.52 -19.81 -5.50
N LEU A 284 -9.90 -18.78 -4.73
CA LEU A 284 -8.93 -17.87 -4.13
C LEU A 284 -8.01 -18.63 -3.18
N ALA A 285 -6.70 -18.47 -3.36
CA ALA A 285 -5.70 -19.17 -2.56
C ALA A 285 -4.40 -18.38 -2.45
N PHE A 286 -3.59 -18.75 -1.46
CA PHE A 286 -2.18 -18.39 -1.40
C PHE A 286 -1.35 -19.54 -1.98
N ILE A 287 -0.72 -19.29 -3.12
CA ILE A 287 -0.04 -20.28 -3.95
C ILE A 287 1.48 -20.07 -3.95
N LYS A 288 2.20 -21.05 -4.50
CA LYS A 288 3.62 -20.86 -4.80
C LYS A 288 3.75 -19.80 -5.91
N ALA A 289 4.64 -18.84 -5.72
CA ALA A 289 4.88 -17.81 -6.72
C ALA A 289 5.51 -18.40 -7.99
N THR A 290 4.98 -18.01 -9.14
CA THR A 290 5.64 -18.16 -10.43
C THR A 290 6.51 -16.93 -10.71
N LYS A 291 7.31 -16.98 -11.79
CA LYS A 291 8.13 -15.83 -12.21
C LYS A 291 7.31 -14.57 -12.50
N GLU A 292 6.07 -14.72 -12.94
CA GLU A 292 5.17 -13.61 -13.27
C GLU A 292 4.64 -12.90 -12.01
N ASN A 293 4.60 -13.61 -10.88
CA ASN A 293 4.19 -13.04 -9.61
C ASN A 293 5.29 -12.22 -8.93
N LEU A 294 6.53 -12.24 -9.46
CA LEU A 294 7.71 -11.73 -8.79
C LEU A 294 8.42 -10.65 -9.60
N THR A 295 8.86 -9.59 -8.92
CA THR A 295 9.76 -8.59 -9.50
C THR A 295 11.11 -9.24 -9.82
N SER A 296 11.59 -9.02 -11.05
CA SER A 296 12.80 -9.64 -11.59
C SER A 296 12.83 -11.17 -11.38
N SER A 297 11.67 -11.83 -11.37
CA SER A 297 11.50 -13.28 -11.18
C SER A 297 11.98 -13.85 -9.84
N HIS A 298 12.32 -13.02 -8.86
CA HIS A 298 12.94 -13.46 -7.60
C HIS A 298 12.42 -12.77 -6.33
N TYR A 299 11.80 -11.60 -6.46
CA TYR A 299 11.48 -10.75 -5.31
C TYR A 299 9.98 -10.46 -5.23
N ILE A 300 9.47 -10.36 -4.01
CA ILE A 300 8.10 -9.91 -3.77
C ILE A 300 7.93 -8.50 -4.35
N PRO A 301 6.88 -8.22 -5.14
CA PRO A 301 6.64 -6.90 -5.69
C PRO A 301 6.44 -5.80 -4.64
N ALA A 302 6.81 -4.57 -5.00
CA ALA A 302 6.63 -3.40 -4.15
C ALA A 302 5.15 -3.21 -3.79
N ASN A 303 4.86 -2.81 -2.55
CA ASN A 303 3.52 -2.56 -2.02
C ASN A 303 2.56 -3.75 -2.06
N THR A 304 3.11 -4.97 -2.08
CA THR A 304 2.32 -6.22 -2.03
C THR A 304 2.60 -7.00 -0.75
N CYS A 305 1.80 -8.05 -0.55
CA CYS A 305 1.85 -8.91 0.63
C CYS A 305 2.06 -10.37 0.24
N TRP A 306 2.52 -11.16 1.20
CA TRP A 306 2.59 -12.62 1.11
C TRP A 306 2.09 -13.24 2.40
N LEU A 307 1.64 -14.49 2.34
CA LEU A 307 1.35 -15.29 3.52
C LEU A 307 2.62 -15.98 4.00
N ASN A 308 2.95 -15.81 5.28
CA ASN A 308 3.95 -16.62 5.95
C ASN A 308 3.29 -17.93 6.38
N ILE A 309 3.94 -19.05 6.05
CA ILE A 309 3.47 -20.38 6.45
C ILE A 309 4.48 -21.03 7.40
N PRO A 310 4.00 -21.80 8.39
CA PRO A 310 4.87 -22.66 9.18
C PRO A 310 5.64 -23.65 8.30
N SER A 311 6.90 -23.91 8.67
CA SER A 311 7.84 -24.74 7.90
C SER A 311 7.38 -26.18 7.66
N GLU A 312 6.47 -26.68 8.49
CA GLU A 312 5.85 -28.00 8.39
C GLU A 312 4.76 -28.07 7.32
N PHE A 313 4.22 -26.94 6.86
CA PHE A 313 3.18 -26.93 5.84
C PHE A 313 3.79 -26.74 4.45
N THR A 314 3.19 -27.40 3.46
CA THR A 314 3.58 -27.31 2.06
C THR A 314 2.35 -27.12 1.18
N GLY A 315 2.54 -26.90 -0.12
CA GLY A 315 1.42 -26.75 -1.06
C GLY A 315 0.73 -25.39 -0.99
N GLU A 316 -0.49 -25.30 -1.49
CA GLU A 316 -1.29 -24.08 -1.60
C GLU A 316 -2.29 -23.96 -0.45
N PHE A 317 -2.74 -22.75 -0.13
CA PHE A 317 -3.62 -22.48 1.00
C PHE A 317 -4.89 -21.80 0.51
N LYS A 318 -5.98 -22.56 0.40
CA LYS A 318 -7.29 -22.02 0.05
C LYS A 318 -7.70 -20.95 1.06
N ALA A 319 -8.08 -19.77 0.57
CA ALA A 319 -8.60 -18.70 1.41
C ALA A 319 -10.08 -18.98 1.71
N LEU A 320 -10.42 -19.08 2.99
CA LEU A 320 -11.77 -19.36 3.48
C LEU A 320 -12.26 -18.20 4.34
N SER A 321 -13.53 -17.83 4.19
CA SER A 321 -14.14 -16.90 5.14
C SER A 321 -14.16 -17.49 6.55
N SER A 322 -14.27 -16.65 7.58
CA SER A 322 -14.28 -17.09 8.98
C SER A 322 -15.38 -18.11 9.31
N SER A 323 -16.51 -18.11 8.61
CA SER A 323 -17.58 -19.10 8.79
C SER A 323 -17.29 -20.46 8.13
N GLU A 324 -16.45 -20.48 7.10
CA GLU A 324 -16.04 -21.68 6.37
C GLU A 324 -14.79 -22.32 6.96
N TYR A 325 -13.95 -21.53 7.63
CA TYR A 325 -12.74 -22.01 8.27
C TYR A 325 -13.06 -22.84 9.52
N THR A 326 -12.67 -24.11 9.52
CA THR A 326 -12.89 -25.02 10.66
C THR A 326 -11.60 -25.44 11.36
N GLY A 327 -10.43 -25.12 10.79
CA GLY A 327 -9.12 -25.61 11.26
C GLY A 327 -8.93 -27.14 11.16
N ILE A 328 -9.94 -27.89 10.71
CA ILE A 328 -9.92 -29.34 10.61
C ILE A 328 -9.35 -29.73 9.24
N ARG A 329 -8.30 -30.56 9.24
CA ARG A 329 -7.73 -31.15 8.01
C ARG A 329 -8.82 -31.93 7.26
N ASN A 330 -8.73 -31.96 5.92
CA ASN A 330 -9.55 -32.87 5.12
C ASN A 330 -9.50 -34.28 5.73
N ILE A 331 -10.65 -34.78 6.18
CA ILE A 331 -10.79 -36.16 6.63
C ILE A 331 -10.75 -37.00 5.36
N ASN A 332 -9.60 -37.58 5.04
CA ASN A 332 -9.53 -38.62 4.02
C ASN A 332 -10.39 -39.79 4.50
N ALA A 333 -11.59 -39.93 3.95
CA ALA A 333 -12.38 -41.13 4.14
C ALA A 333 -11.55 -42.31 3.60
N ASP A 334 -11.37 -43.35 4.41
CA ASP A 334 -10.73 -44.58 3.96
C ASP A 334 -11.67 -45.26 2.94
N THR A 335 -11.53 -44.91 1.67
CA THR A 335 -12.34 -45.44 0.55
C THR A 335 -12.05 -46.92 0.28
N LYS A 336 -11.09 -47.53 0.98
CA LYS A 336 -10.86 -48.99 0.93
C LYS A 336 -11.87 -49.76 1.76
N ASN A 337 -12.57 -49.11 2.69
CA ASN A 337 -13.62 -49.72 3.52
C ASN A 337 -14.95 -49.00 3.30
N ASN A 338 -15.66 -49.36 2.22
CA ASN A 338 -17.03 -48.90 1.92
C ASN A 338 -18.10 -49.34 2.95
N LYS A 339 -17.73 -49.63 4.19
CA LYS A 339 -18.67 -49.85 5.28
C LYS A 339 -18.63 -48.62 6.19
N ALA A 340 -19.72 -47.86 6.19
CA ALA A 340 -20.06 -46.98 7.29
C ALA A 340 -19.88 -47.77 8.60
N ASP A 341 -18.84 -47.47 9.38
CA ASP A 341 -18.58 -48.15 10.64
C ASP A 341 -19.65 -47.81 11.69
N GLY A 342 -20.52 -46.83 11.38
CA GLY A 342 -21.59 -46.35 12.25
C GLY A 342 -21.07 -45.62 13.49
N THR A 343 -19.75 -45.48 13.61
CA THR A 343 -19.07 -44.87 14.74
C THR A 343 -19.26 -43.36 14.68
N ILE A 344 -19.52 -42.79 15.85
CA ILE A 344 -19.69 -41.35 16.04
C ILE A 344 -18.41 -40.84 16.67
N TYR A 345 -17.86 -39.75 16.14
CA TYR A 345 -16.68 -39.10 16.65
C TYR A 345 -17.05 -37.69 17.12
N THR A 346 -16.37 -37.23 18.16
CA THR A 346 -16.37 -35.81 18.55
C THR A 346 -15.67 -34.97 17.48
N LEU A 347 -15.85 -33.64 17.51
CA LEU A 347 -15.17 -32.72 16.59
C LEU A 347 -13.63 -32.78 16.68
N THR A 348 -13.09 -33.27 17.80
CA THR A 348 -11.65 -33.50 18.01
C THR A 348 -11.17 -34.88 17.55
N GLY A 349 -12.01 -35.67 16.90
CA GLY A 349 -11.66 -36.99 16.36
C GLY A 349 -11.66 -38.13 17.40
N THR A 350 -12.07 -37.86 18.65
CA THR A 350 -12.21 -38.92 19.66
C THR A 350 -13.50 -39.70 19.43
N LYS A 351 -13.44 -41.04 19.45
CA LYS A 351 -14.62 -41.92 19.36
C LYS A 351 -15.60 -41.62 20.51
N ALA A 352 -16.82 -41.23 20.15
CA ALA A 352 -17.89 -40.92 21.08
C ALA A 352 -18.70 -42.18 21.42
N ASN A 353 -19.20 -42.24 22.66
CA ASN A 353 -20.09 -43.32 23.08
C ASN A 353 -21.50 -43.06 22.52
N ALA A 354 -21.90 -43.83 21.50
CA ALA A 354 -23.19 -43.68 20.82
C ALA A 354 -24.41 -43.86 21.74
N LYS A 355 -24.27 -44.50 22.91
CA LYS A 355 -25.37 -44.68 23.89
C LYS A 355 -25.51 -43.52 24.88
N ALA A 356 -24.58 -42.57 24.90
CA ALA A 356 -24.52 -41.51 25.90
C ALA A 356 -24.05 -40.16 25.30
N LEU A 357 -24.58 -39.81 24.12
CA LEU A 357 -24.26 -38.53 23.48
C LEU A 357 -24.97 -37.39 24.19
N ARG A 358 -24.21 -36.38 24.61
CA ARG A 358 -24.78 -35.09 25.03
C ARG A 358 -25.22 -34.30 23.79
N PRO A 359 -26.21 -33.40 23.90
CA PRO A 359 -26.56 -32.49 22.82
C PRO A 359 -25.32 -31.75 22.30
N GLY A 360 -25.16 -31.69 20.98
CA GLY A 360 -23.95 -31.14 20.35
C GLY A 360 -23.72 -31.62 18.91
N ILE A 361 -22.59 -31.19 18.33
CA ILE A 361 -22.19 -31.53 16.96
C ILE A 361 -21.17 -32.66 16.98
N TYR A 362 -21.38 -33.67 16.15
CA TYR A 362 -20.52 -34.84 16.01
C TYR A 362 -20.25 -35.16 14.54
N ILE A 363 -19.28 -36.04 14.28
CA ILE A 363 -18.99 -36.59 12.96
C ILE A 363 -19.45 -38.05 12.93
N LYS A 364 -20.32 -38.40 11.96
CA LYS A 364 -20.73 -39.78 11.70
C LYS A 364 -20.63 -40.06 10.21
N ASN A 365 -19.92 -41.13 9.81
CA ASN A 365 -19.70 -41.47 8.41
C ASN A 365 -19.13 -40.29 7.58
N GLY A 366 -18.23 -39.49 8.16
CA GLY A 366 -17.64 -38.32 7.51
C GLY A 366 -18.57 -37.09 7.39
N GLN A 367 -19.80 -37.15 7.91
CA GLN A 367 -20.74 -36.04 7.87
C GLN A 367 -20.97 -35.44 9.26
N LYS A 368 -21.17 -34.12 9.33
CA LYS A 368 -21.60 -33.42 10.54
C LYS A 368 -23.04 -33.81 10.88
N VAL A 369 -23.27 -34.24 12.11
CA VAL A 369 -24.59 -34.56 12.64
C VAL A 369 -24.84 -33.79 13.94
N VAL A 370 -26.08 -33.30 14.11
CA VAL A 370 -26.50 -32.58 15.32
C VAL A 370 -27.32 -33.53 16.18
N ILE A 371 -26.88 -33.74 17.41
CA ILE A 371 -27.64 -34.46 18.44
C ILE A 371 -28.34 -33.39 19.29
N LYS A 372 -29.67 -33.51 19.41
CA LYS A 372 -30.52 -32.58 20.17
C LYS A 372 -30.72 -33.05 21.60
#